data_AF-A0A2Z3R2Z8-F1
#
_entry.id   AF-A0A2Z3R2Z8-F1
#
_cell.length_a   1.000
_cell.length_b   1.000
_cell.length_c   1.000
_cell.angle_alpha   90.00
_cell.angle_beta   90.00
_cell.angle_gamma   90.00
#
_symmetry.space_group_name_H-M   'P 1'
#
loop_
_entity.id
_entity.type
_entity.pdbx_description
1 polymer ?
#
loop_
_entity_poly.entity_id
_entity_poly.type
_entity_poly.pdbx_seq_one_letter_code
_entity_poly.pdbx_strand_id
1 'polypeptide(L)'
;MTRPGSLPGLFIVYTGLKNETHMYHFLSHLPDLDLPRQTIHRIRKGQGRLAVLMAALREAGYELRPDPATLAQKVGQREIAKRAGLARMTVAALARGEGTIQSYVTLAAALKVTPRIAERKSYSACMSSRDQTWRTPQDLLASILAAAGRSEFDLDPCSPSSDGPVPALVRWTEADDGLSQPWRGLVFVNPPYSRALPRWVAKCADEANAGAVVIGLVPSRTDTRWWHDAVADQADVIMLKGRLRFGGGAHAAPFPSAIAVWGDPALAERIAAALPGAWHIPAQKTAA
;
A
#
# COMPACT_ATOMS: atom_id res chain seq x y z
N MET A 1 -1.36 36.97 0.54
CA MET A 1 -2.19 35.86 1.07
C MET A 1 -1.26 34.76 1.54
N THR A 2 -1.01 34.75 2.86
CA THR A 2 -0.02 33.92 3.55
C THR A 2 -0.66 32.61 4.01
N ARG A 3 0.01 31.48 3.71
CA ARG A 3 -0.37 30.13 4.19
C ARG A 3 -0.16 30.05 5.71
N PRO A 4 -1.04 29.39 6.48
CA PRO A 4 -0.82 29.19 7.91
C PRO A 4 0.27 28.13 8.15
N GLY A 5 1.08 28.39 9.18
CA GLY A 5 2.38 27.80 9.49
C GLY A 5 2.43 26.27 9.63
N SER A 6 3.58 25.72 9.21
CA SER A 6 4.03 24.39 9.62
C SER A 6 4.19 24.36 11.14
N LEU A 7 3.62 23.35 11.80
CA LEU A 7 3.86 23.12 13.22
C LEU A 7 5.35 22.80 13.44
N PRO A 8 6.06 23.54 14.32
CA PRO A 8 7.44 23.22 14.64
C PRO A 8 7.51 21.90 15.41
N GLY A 9 8.47 21.05 15.05
CA GLY A 9 8.73 19.77 15.69
C GLY A 9 9.12 19.94 17.16
N LEU A 10 8.13 19.89 18.04
CA LEU A 10 8.33 19.88 19.49
C LEU A 10 8.57 18.44 19.93
N PHE A 11 9.84 18.00 19.90
CA PHE A 11 10.26 16.77 20.56
C PHE A 11 10.40 17.04 22.06
N ILE A 12 9.35 16.76 22.83
CA ILE A 12 9.49 16.65 24.30
C ILE A 12 9.56 15.17 24.66
N VAL A 13 10.74 14.71 25.06
CA VAL A 13 10.96 13.39 25.64
C VAL A 13 10.49 13.43 27.09
N TYR A 14 9.34 12.83 27.39
CA TYR A 14 8.87 12.67 28.76
C TYR A 14 9.13 11.26 29.28
N THR A 15 9.93 11.19 30.34
CA THR A 15 10.07 10.02 31.20
C THR A 15 8.85 9.89 32.11
N GLY A 16 7.93 8.98 31.79
CA GLY A 16 6.90 8.50 32.72
C GLY A 16 5.47 9.02 32.46
N LEU A 17 4.61 8.14 31.95
CA LEU A 17 3.16 8.32 31.90
C LEU A 17 2.58 8.18 33.31
N LYS A 18 2.55 9.25 34.10
CA LYS A 18 2.09 9.19 35.52
C LYS A 18 0.62 9.59 35.75
N ASN A 19 -0.06 10.30 34.83
CA ASN A 19 -1.44 10.77 35.01
C ASN A 19 -2.33 10.55 33.76
N GLU A 20 -3.66 10.43 33.91
CA GLU A 20 -4.63 10.24 32.79
C GLU A 20 -4.51 11.31 31.71
N THR A 21 -4.22 12.55 32.07
CA THR A 21 -4.02 13.68 31.14
C THR A 21 -2.80 13.49 30.23
N HIS A 22 -1.75 12.81 30.71
CA HIS A 22 -0.56 12.51 29.90
C HIS A 22 -0.77 11.31 28.99
N MET A 23 -1.71 10.43 29.35
CA MET A 23 -1.99 9.17 28.67
C MET A 23 -2.57 9.39 27.26
N TYR A 24 -3.38 10.43 27.08
CA TYR A 24 -4.04 10.74 25.80
C TYR A 24 -3.55 12.04 25.15
N HIS A 25 -2.41 12.57 25.56
CA HIS A 25 -1.90 13.83 25.03
C HIS A 25 -1.79 13.83 23.49
N PHE A 26 -1.50 12.68 22.88
CA PHE A 26 -1.47 12.58 21.41
C PHE A 26 -2.87 12.73 20.76
N LEU A 27 -3.96 12.43 21.48
CA LEU A 27 -5.34 12.57 20.99
C LEU A 27 -5.88 14.00 21.10
N SER A 28 -5.27 14.87 21.91
CA SER A 28 -5.64 16.29 21.89
C SER A 28 -5.15 17.00 20.61
N HIS A 29 -4.20 16.38 19.89
CA HIS A 29 -3.60 16.86 18.65
C HIS A 29 -4.11 16.07 17.42
N LEU A 30 -5.39 15.67 17.42
CA LEU A 30 -5.99 15.01 16.27
C LEU A 30 -6.01 15.97 15.06
N PRO A 31 -5.66 15.48 13.86
CA PRO A 31 -5.87 16.23 12.62
C PRO A 31 -7.37 16.43 12.37
N ASP A 32 -7.72 17.19 11.33
CA ASP A 32 -9.11 17.29 10.92
C ASP A 32 -9.57 15.92 10.38
N LEU A 33 -10.55 15.32 11.05
CA LEU A 33 -11.08 13.99 10.75
C LEU A 33 -12.53 14.14 10.36
N ASP A 34 -12.93 13.49 9.26
CA ASP A 34 -14.32 13.43 8.82
C ASP A 34 -15.12 12.47 9.70
N LEU A 35 -15.40 12.91 10.93
CA LEU A 35 -16.14 12.17 11.93
C LEU A 35 -17.14 13.07 12.64
N PRO A 36 -18.28 12.53 13.12
CA PRO A 36 -19.21 13.30 13.93
C PRO A 36 -18.52 13.92 15.16
N ARG A 37 -18.87 15.17 15.49
CA ARG A 37 -18.27 15.92 16.62
C ARG A 37 -18.29 15.13 17.93
N GLN A 38 -19.38 14.39 18.18
CA GLN A 38 -19.52 13.55 19.37
C GLN A 38 -18.53 12.38 19.39
N THR A 39 -18.23 11.80 18.23
CA THR A 39 -17.23 10.75 18.07
C THR A 39 -15.83 11.29 18.34
N ILE A 40 -15.48 12.45 17.77
CA ILE A 40 -14.21 13.13 18.03
C ILE A 40 -14.02 13.43 19.52
N HIS A 41 -15.07 13.93 20.18
CA HIS A 41 -15.05 14.20 21.62
C HIS A 41 -14.77 12.95 22.46
N ARG A 42 -15.40 11.82 22.12
CA ARG A 42 -15.15 10.54 22.79
C ARG A 42 -13.72 10.07 22.58
N ILE A 43 -13.22 10.14 21.33
CA ILE A 43 -11.84 9.76 21.00
C ILE A 43 -10.84 10.59 21.81
N ARG A 44 -11.02 11.91 21.91
CA ARG A 44 -10.15 12.79 22.72
C ARG A 44 -10.08 12.41 24.19
N LYS A 45 -11.14 11.78 24.72
CA LYS A 45 -11.19 11.24 26.08
C LYS A 45 -10.67 9.80 26.20
N GLY A 46 -10.05 9.25 25.16
CA GLY A 46 -9.60 7.86 25.12
C GLY A 46 -10.73 6.83 24.95
N GLN A 47 -11.94 7.29 24.65
CA GLN A 47 -13.13 6.46 24.52
C GLN A 47 -13.41 6.14 23.05
N GLY A 48 -13.85 4.92 22.78
CA GLY A 48 -14.25 4.50 21.45
C GLY A 48 -13.42 3.34 20.90
N ARG A 49 -13.81 2.90 19.70
CA ARG A 49 -13.20 1.78 19.00
C ARG A 49 -11.91 2.23 18.32
N LEU A 50 -10.85 1.44 18.49
CA LEU A 50 -9.56 1.68 17.87
C LEU A 50 -9.67 1.66 16.32
N ALA A 51 -10.47 0.75 15.78
CA ALA A 51 -10.71 0.64 14.34
C ALA A 51 -11.28 1.92 13.73
N VAL A 52 -12.21 2.59 14.42
CA VAL A 52 -12.82 3.85 13.95
C VAL A 52 -11.78 4.96 13.89
N LEU A 53 -10.96 5.10 14.94
CA LEU A 53 -9.86 6.08 14.94
C LEU A 53 -8.85 5.78 13.83
N MET A 54 -8.45 4.52 13.65
CA MET A 54 -7.46 4.16 12.65
C MET A 54 -7.97 4.35 11.21
N ALA A 55 -9.25 4.07 10.96
CA ALA A 55 -9.87 4.31 9.66
C ALA A 55 -9.87 5.80 9.32
N ALA A 56 -10.37 6.64 10.23
CA ALA A 56 -10.41 8.08 10.04
C ALA A 56 -9.01 8.70 9.89
N LEU A 57 -8.02 8.26 10.70
CA LEU A 57 -6.64 8.70 10.53
C LEU A 57 -6.10 8.32 9.14
N ARG A 58 -6.40 7.11 8.65
CA ARG A 58 -5.94 6.64 7.34
C ARG A 58 -6.51 7.48 6.20
N GLU A 59 -7.80 7.77 6.23
CA GLU A 59 -8.47 8.65 5.26
C GLU A 59 -7.88 10.06 5.26
N ALA A 60 -7.54 10.59 6.44
CA ALA A 60 -6.89 11.88 6.59
C ALA A 60 -5.38 11.88 6.27
N GLY A 61 -4.78 10.73 5.93
CA GLY A 61 -3.35 10.64 5.60
C GLY A 61 -2.41 10.53 6.81
N TYR A 62 -2.92 10.12 7.97
CA TYR A 62 -2.18 9.94 9.23
C TYR A 62 -2.19 8.48 9.70
N GLU A 63 -1.25 8.13 10.57
CA GLU A 63 -1.20 6.82 11.19
C GLU A 63 -0.86 6.92 12.68
N LEU A 64 -1.35 5.93 13.43
CA LEU A 64 -1.02 5.77 14.84
C LEU A 64 0.31 5.02 14.97
N ARG A 65 1.28 5.61 15.69
CA ARG A 65 2.58 5.00 15.96
C ARG A 65 2.79 4.80 17.46
N PRO A 66 3.26 3.62 17.92
CA PRO A 66 3.43 2.40 17.13
C PRO A 66 2.09 1.85 16.61
N ASP A 67 2.13 1.12 15.50
CA ASP A 67 0.94 0.42 15.01
C ASP A 67 0.44 -0.57 16.10
N PRO A 68 -0.86 -0.58 16.43
CA PRO A 68 -1.39 -1.39 17.54
C PRO A 68 -1.09 -2.88 17.43
N ALA A 69 -1.09 -3.43 16.22
CA ALA A 69 -0.79 -4.83 16.01
C ALA A 69 0.70 -5.14 16.18
N THR A 70 1.57 -4.25 15.72
CA THR A 70 3.01 -4.32 15.95
C THR A 70 3.31 -4.26 17.45
N LEU A 71 2.63 -3.35 18.16
CA LEU A 71 2.77 -3.21 19.61
C LEU A 71 2.34 -4.50 20.35
N ALA A 72 1.22 -5.10 19.95
CA ALA A 72 0.69 -6.34 20.53
C ALA A 72 1.55 -7.58 20.24
N GLN A 73 2.38 -7.55 19.20
CA GLN A 73 3.28 -8.64 18.81
C GLN A 73 4.72 -8.46 19.30
N LYS A 74 5.06 -7.29 19.87
CA LYS A 74 6.43 -6.95 20.27
C LYS A 74 7.02 -7.87 21.35
N VAL A 75 6.15 -8.45 22.18
CA VAL A 75 6.48 -9.41 23.26
C VAL A 75 5.42 -10.51 23.22
N GLY A 76 5.73 -11.70 23.74
CA GLY A 76 4.75 -12.78 23.86
C GLY A 76 3.44 -12.30 24.49
N GLN A 77 2.30 -12.58 23.83
CA GLN A 77 0.98 -12.04 24.19
C GLN A 77 0.56 -12.33 25.65
N ARG A 78 1.03 -13.44 26.23
CA ARG A 78 0.75 -13.78 27.64
C ARG A 78 1.49 -12.85 28.60
N GLU A 79 2.76 -12.59 28.31
CA GLU A 79 3.63 -11.75 29.13
C GLU A 79 3.19 -10.29 29.09
N ILE A 80 2.84 -9.79 27.91
CA ILE A 80 2.37 -8.41 27.76
C ILE A 80 0.99 -8.19 28.38
N ALA A 81 0.08 -9.17 28.28
CA ALA A 81 -1.23 -9.13 28.94
C ALA A 81 -1.07 -9.01 30.46
N LYS A 82 -0.17 -9.81 31.05
CA LYS A 82 0.14 -9.76 32.48
C LYS A 82 0.72 -8.40 32.89
N ARG A 83 1.69 -7.86 32.13
CA ARG A 83 2.29 -6.55 32.40
C ARG A 83 1.30 -5.39 32.28
N ALA A 84 0.37 -5.49 31.34
CA ALA A 84 -0.64 -4.45 31.10
C ALA A 84 -1.90 -4.59 31.96
N GLY A 85 -2.05 -5.67 32.74
CA GLY A 85 -3.30 -5.97 33.44
C GLY A 85 -4.49 -6.16 32.51
N LEU A 86 -4.25 -6.61 31.27
CA LEU A 86 -5.27 -6.81 30.24
C LEU A 86 -5.58 -8.29 30.06
N ALA A 87 -6.82 -8.60 29.66
CA ALA A 87 -7.16 -9.96 29.23
C ALA A 87 -6.38 -10.33 27.96
N ARG A 88 -5.95 -11.59 27.84
CA ARG A 88 -5.24 -12.09 26.65
C ARG A 88 -6.04 -11.88 25.37
N MET A 89 -7.37 -12.02 25.44
CA MET A 89 -8.27 -11.76 24.31
C MET A 89 -8.24 -10.29 23.88
N THR A 90 -8.08 -9.36 24.82
CA THR A 90 -7.94 -7.92 24.52
C THR A 90 -6.64 -7.65 23.77
N VAL A 91 -5.52 -8.28 24.17
CA VAL A 91 -4.25 -8.18 23.44
C VAL A 91 -4.36 -8.81 22.05
N ALA A 92 -5.05 -9.94 21.92
CA ALA A 92 -5.29 -10.57 20.61
C ALA A 92 -6.19 -9.72 19.70
N ALA A 93 -7.20 -9.03 20.25
CA ALA A 93 -8.01 -8.07 19.50
C ALA A 93 -7.16 -6.88 19.02
N LEU A 94 -6.31 -6.31 19.89
CA LEU A 94 -5.36 -5.26 19.50
C LEU A 94 -4.40 -5.72 18.40
N ALA A 95 -3.99 -7.00 18.41
CA ALA A 95 -3.16 -7.60 17.36
C ALA A 95 -3.84 -7.66 15.98
N ARG A 96 -5.18 -7.58 15.92
CA ARG A 96 -5.97 -7.48 14.69
C ARG A 96 -6.40 -6.04 14.36
N GLY A 97 -5.94 -5.05 15.13
CA GLY A 97 -6.39 -3.66 15.00
C GLY A 97 -7.78 -3.41 15.58
N GLU A 98 -8.33 -4.38 16.31
CA GLU A 98 -9.60 -4.26 17.02
C GLU A 98 -9.39 -3.75 18.45
N GLY A 99 -10.47 -3.61 19.21
CA GLY A 99 -10.45 -3.21 20.61
C GLY A 99 -10.74 -1.73 20.83
N THR A 100 -10.34 -1.22 21.99
CA THR A 100 -10.60 0.17 22.41
C THR A 100 -9.32 0.98 22.44
N ILE A 101 -9.45 2.30 22.27
CA ILE A 101 -8.34 3.25 22.42
C ILE A 101 -7.72 3.09 23.82
N GLN A 102 -8.55 2.94 24.85
CA GLN A 102 -8.12 2.60 26.22
C GLN A 102 -7.13 1.43 26.25
N SER A 103 -7.54 0.28 25.68
CA SER A 103 -6.74 -0.94 25.73
C SER A 103 -5.40 -0.78 25.03
N TYR A 104 -5.38 -0.06 23.90
CA TYR A 104 -4.14 0.26 23.18
C TYR A 104 -3.20 1.13 24.03
N VAL A 105 -3.71 2.18 24.66
CA VAL A 105 -2.88 3.07 25.46
C VAL A 105 -2.38 2.40 26.73
N THR A 106 -3.19 1.58 27.39
CA THR A 106 -2.76 0.73 28.52
C THR A 106 -1.62 -0.20 28.11
N LEU A 107 -1.72 -0.82 26.94
CA LEU A 107 -0.67 -1.68 26.39
C LEU A 107 0.63 -0.89 26.12
N ALA A 108 0.52 0.30 25.54
CA ALA A 108 1.66 1.16 25.24
C ALA A 108 2.37 1.62 26.52
N ALA A 109 1.61 2.01 27.54
CA ALA A 109 2.12 2.38 28.85
C ALA A 109 2.88 1.22 29.52
N ALA A 110 2.33 0.00 29.49
CA ALA A 110 2.97 -1.19 30.03
C ALA A 110 4.31 -1.52 29.35
N LEU A 111 4.45 -1.17 28.08
CA LEU A 111 5.69 -1.31 27.31
C LEU A 111 6.60 -0.08 27.36
N LYS A 112 6.22 0.97 28.11
CA LYS A 112 6.92 2.26 28.17
C LYS A 112 7.13 2.87 26.78
N VAL A 113 6.15 2.71 25.88
CA VAL A 113 6.14 3.31 24.55
C VAL A 113 5.13 4.44 24.52
N THR A 114 5.54 5.61 24.02
CA THR A 114 4.66 6.77 23.89
C THR A 114 3.97 6.75 22.52
N PRO A 115 2.63 6.63 22.45
CA PRO A 115 1.91 6.74 21.20
C PRO A 115 1.97 8.16 20.63
N ARG A 116 1.94 8.26 19.30
CA ARG A 116 1.79 9.53 18.58
C ARG A 116 0.98 9.32 17.30
N ILE A 117 0.31 10.37 16.86
CA ILE A 117 -0.19 10.47 15.50
C ILE A 117 0.93 11.06 14.65
N ALA A 118 1.26 10.38 13.55
CA ALA A 118 2.25 10.86 12.60
C ALA A 118 1.59 10.98 11.24
N GLU A 119 1.96 12.02 10.49
CA GLU A 119 1.70 12.04 9.05
C GLU A 119 2.26 10.76 8.43
N ARG A 120 1.46 10.13 7.58
CA ARG A 120 1.95 9.01 6.79
C ARG A 120 2.92 9.57 5.78
N LYS A 121 4.21 9.49 6.12
CA LYS A 121 5.25 9.57 5.09
C LYS A 121 4.91 8.50 4.06
N SER A 122 4.69 8.90 2.81
CA SER A 122 4.35 7.99 1.70
C SER A 122 5.34 6.81 1.54
N TYR A 123 6.50 6.90 2.21
CA TYR A 123 7.47 5.83 2.41
C TYR A 123 6.97 4.61 3.21
N SER A 124 6.02 4.75 4.15
CA SER A 124 5.51 3.65 5.01
C SER A 124 4.55 2.72 4.27
N ALA A 125 3.73 3.27 3.37
CA ALA A 125 2.88 2.48 2.47
C ALA A 125 3.73 1.59 1.56
N CYS A 126 4.92 2.09 1.15
CA CYS A 126 5.90 1.36 0.33
C CYS A 126 6.47 0.09 0.98
N MET A 127 6.44 -0.05 2.30
CA MET A 127 7.11 -1.14 3.01
C MET A 127 6.21 -1.96 3.94
N SER A 128 4.98 -1.50 4.20
CA SER A 128 4.01 -2.25 5.02
C SER A 128 2.95 -2.89 4.14
N SER A 129 2.78 -4.20 4.27
CA SER A 129 1.78 -5.02 3.56
C SER A 129 0.32 -4.64 3.86
N ARG A 130 0.08 -3.58 4.65
CA ARG A 130 -1.24 -3.20 5.17
C ARG A 130 -1.88 -2.04 4.44
N ASP A 131 -1.15 -1.37 3.57
CA ASP A 131 -1.68 -0.22 2.87
C ASP A 131 -1.57 -0.41 1.36
N GLN A 132 -2.61 -1.06 0.83
CA GLN A 132 -2.77 -1.42 -0.58
C GLN A 132 -3.33 -0.26 -1.42
N THR A 133 -3.11 1.00 -1.04
CA THR A 133 -3.65 2.17 -1.78
C THR A 133 -2.77 2.56 -2.97
N TRP A 134 -2.32 1.58 -3.76
CA TRP A 134 -1.53 1.77 -4.97
C TRP A 134 -2.44 1.96 -6.19
N ARG A 135 -3.30 2.98 -6.18
CA ARG A 135 -4.10 3.24 -7.38
C ARG A 135 -3.17 3.68 -8.51
N THR A 136 -3.15 2.89 -9.58
CA THR A 136 -2.42 3.21 -10.81
C THR A 136 -2.85 4.60 -11.31
N PRO A 137 -1.91 5.48 -11.71
CA PRO A 137 -2.27 6.76 -12.31
C PRO A 137 -3.22 6.57 -13.50
N GLN A 138 -4.34 7.29 -13.52
CA GLN A 138 -5.37 7.12 -14.55
C GLN A 138 -4.86 7.49 -15.95
N ASP A 139 -4.05 8.54 -16.05
CA ASP A 139 -3.43 8.95 -17.32
C ASP A 139 -2.54 7.83 -17.90
N LEU A 140 -1.83 7.10 -17.04
CA LEU A 140 -1.00 5.97 -17.46
C LEU A 140 -1.86 4.84 -18.04
N LEU A 141 -2.95 4.48 -17.36
CA LEU A 141 -3.90 3.47 -17.83
C LEU A 141 -4.53 3.89 -19.16
N ALA A 142 -4.93 5.16 -19.29
CA ALA A 142 -5.51 5.70 -20.51
C ALA A 142 -4.52 5.65 -21.69
N SER A 143 -3.25 6.03 -21.49
CA SER A 143 -2.21 5.92 -22.52
C SER A 143 -1.97 4.47 -22.96
N ILE A 144 -1.93 3.53 -22.02
CA ILE A 144 -1.74 2.10 -22.32
C ILE A 144 -2.93 1.56 -23.12
N LEU A 145 -4.17 1.83 -22.69
CA LEU A 145 -5.37 1.38 -23.39
C LEU A 145 -5.51 2.00 -24.78
N ALA A 146 -5.18 3.29 -24.93
CA ALA A 146 -5.16 3.94 -26.23
C ALA A 146 -4.13 3.27 -27.17
N ALA A 147 -2.93 2.95 -26.67
CA ALA A 147 -1.92 2.21 -27.44
C ALA A 147 -2.37 0.77 -27.81
N ALA A 148 -3.22 0.16 -26.97
CA ALA A 148 -3.85 -1.12 -27.26
C ALA A 148 -5.06 -1.01 -28.21
N GLY A 149 -5.58 0.18 -28.48
CA GLY A 149 -6.83 0.37 -29.22
C GLY A 149 -8.06 -0.16 -28.47
N ARG A 150 -8.03 -0.12 -27.13
CA ARG A 150 -9.06 -0.68 -26.24
C ARG A 150 -9.62 0.41 -25.32
N SER A 151 -10.84 0.21 -24.82
CA SER A 151 -11.43 1.02 -23.75
C SER A 151 -11.18 0.43 -22.36
N GLU A 152 -10.98 -0.89 -22.29
CA GLU A 152 -10.82 -1.65 -21.05
C GLU A 152 -9.87 -2.84 -21.27
N PHE A 153 -9.21 -3.28 -20.19
CA PHE A 153 -8.49 -4.54 -20.12
C PHE A 153 -9.47 -5.71 -19.99
N ASP A 154 -9.04 -6.91 -20.37
CA ASP A 154 -9.85 -8.10 -20.15
C ASP A 154 -9.82 -8.51 -18.67
N LEU A 155 -8.69 -8.28 -17.97
CA LEU A 155 -8.49 -8.70 -16.58
C LEU A 155 -7.56 -7.76 -15.78
N ASP A 156 -7.96 -7.45 -14.54
CA ASP A 156 -7.08 -7.01 -13.44
C ASP A 156 -7.07 -8.09 -12.34
N PRO A 157 -6.01 -8.90 -12.21
CA PRO A 157 -6.02 -10.04 -11.31
C PRO A 157 -5.68 -9.68 -9.85
N CYS A 158 -5.32 -8.42 -9.58
CA CYS A 158 -4.83 -7.97 -8.27
C CYS A 158 -5.56 -6.69 -7.81
N SER A 159 -6.85 -6.61 -8.11
CA SER A 159 -7.66 -5.44 -7.83
C SER A 159 -7.89 -5.26 -6.33
N PRO A 160 -7.81 -4.03 -5.81
CA PRO A 160 -8.09 -3.77 -4.40
C PRO A 160 -9.56 -3.98 -4.03
N SER A 161 -10.47 -3.94 -5.00
CA SER A 161 -11.92 -4.10 -4.84
C SER A 161 -12.59 -4.40 -6.19
N SER A 162 -13.88 -4.78 -6.16
CA SER A 162 -14.68 -5.03 -7.37
C SER A 162 -14.88 -3.78 -8.24
N ASP A 163 -14.72 -2.59 -7.67
CA ASP A 163 -14.76 -1.27 -8.31
C ASP A 163 -13.35 -0.64 -8.42
N GLY A 164 -12.33 -1.49 -8.55
CA GLY A 164 -10.92 -1.08 -8.58
C GLY A 164 -10.58 -0.08 -9.69
N PRO A 165 -9.46 0.66 -9.53
CA PRO A 165 -9.09 1.79 -10.38
C PRO A 165 -8.66 1.40 -11.80
N VAL A 166 -8.39 0.11 -12.05
CA VAL A 166 -8.04 -0.38 -13.38
C VAL A 166 -9.33 -0.62 -14.16
N PRO A 167 -9.53 -0.01 -15.34
CA PRO A 167 -10.68 -0.26 -16.20
C PRO A 167 -10.55 -1.65 -16.86
N ALA A 168 -11.09 -2.68 -16.21
CA ALA A 168 -11.06 -4.05 -16.67
C ALA A 168 -12.46 -4.69 -16.66
N LEU A 169 -12.71 -5.62 -17.58
CA LEU A 169 -13.96 -6.39 -17.64
C LEU A 169 -14.11 -7.29 -16.42
N VAL A 170 -13.03 -7.98 -16.02
CA VAL A 170 -12.96 -8.81 -14.82
C VAL A 170 -11.92 -8.25 -13.85
N ARG A 171 -12.27 -8.23 -12.57
CA ARG A 171 -11.38 -7.82 -11.48
C ARG A 171 -11.39 -8.90 -10.42
N TRP A 172 -10.21 -9.41 -10.05
CA TRP A 172 -10.07 -10.28 -8.90
C TRP A 172 -9.51 -9.53 -7.72
N THR A 173 -10.14 -9.77 -6.58
CA THR A 173 -9.74 -9.23 -5.29
C THR A 173 -8.90 -10.23 -4.52
N GLU A 174 -8.41 -9.84 -3.34
CA GLU A 174 -7.74 -10.75 -2.41
C GLU A 174 -8.61 -11.98 -2.08
N ALA A 175 -9.93 -11.84 -2.07
CA ALA A 175 -10.86 -12.95 -1.80
C ALA A 175 -10.93 -13.99 -2.93
N ASP A 176 -10.65 -13.58 -4.17
CA ASP A 176 -10.73 -14.44 -5.36
C ASP A 176 -9.42 -15.20 -5.62
N ASP A 177 -8.34 -14.83 -4.92
CA ASP A 177 -6.97 -15.35 -5.09
C ASP A 177 -6.53 -15.37 -6.56
N GLY A 178 -6.35 -14.18 -7.17
CA GLY A 178 -6.02 -14.05 -8.59
C GLY A 178 -4.73 -14.75 -9.04
N LEU A 179 -3.83 -15.15 -8.12
CA LEU A 179 -2.67 -15.98 -8.45
C LEU A 179 -3.06 -17.44 -8.78
N SER A 180 -4.15 -17.93 -8.20
CA SER A 180 -4.66 -19.29 -8.41
C SER A 180 -5.50 -19.44 -9.68
N GLN A 181 -5.95 -18.32 -10.26
CA GLN A 181 -6.86 -18.29 -11.39
C GLN A 181 -6.12 -18.23 -12.74
N PRO A 182 -6.71 -18.72 -13.85
CA PRO A 182 -6.10 -18.68 -15.19
C PRO A 182 -6.29 -17.31 -15.87
N TRP A 183 -5.24 -16.73 -16.46
CA TRP A 183 -5.31 -15.39 -17.05
C TRP A 183 -5.50 -15.49 -18.57
N ARG A 184 -6.38 -14.65 -19.14
CA ARG A 184 -6.67 -14.65 -20.59
C ARG A 184 -6.87 -13.24 -21.12
N GLY A 185 -6.57 -13.04 -22.39
CA GLY A 185 -6.74 -11.77 -23.10
C GLY A 185 -5.65 -10.77 -22.73
N LEU A 186 -6.01 -9.48 -22.73
CA LEU A 186 -5.16 -8.37 -22.33
C LEU A 186 -5.28 -8.12 -20.82
N VAL A 187 -4.24 -8.45 -20.08
CA VAL A 187 -4.20 -8.45 -18.62
C VAL A 187 -3.34 -7.28 -18.12
N PHE A 188 -3.85 -6.51 -17.17
CA PHE A 188 -3.07 -5.46 -16.50
C PHE A 188 -2.82 -5.84 -15.04
N VAL A 189 -1.54 -5.90 -14.64
CA VAL A 189 -1.11 -6.36 -13.32
C VAL A 189 -0.37 -5.23 -12.60
N ASN A 190 -0.94 -4.72 -11.52
CA ASN A 190 -0.26 -3.81 -10.58
C ASN A 190 -0.35 -4.40 -9.17
N PRO A 191 0.46 -5.42 -8.86
CA PRO A 191 0.29 -6.20 -7.65
C PRO A 191 0.75 -5.41 -6.42
N PRO A 192 0.35 -5.79 -5.20
CA PRO A 192 0.93 -5.22 -4.00
C PRO A 192 2.45 -5.50 -3.97
N TYR A 193 3.27 -4.46 -3.84
CA TYR A 193 4.75 -4.54 -3.83
C TYR A 193 5.29 -5.09 -2.50
N SER A 194 4.91 -6.34 -2.22
CA SER A 194 5.19 -7.07 -1.00
C SER A 194 6.09 -8.28 -1.27
N ARG A 195 6.21 -9.18 -0.28
CA ARG A 195 6.91 -10.47 -0.45
C ARG A 195 6.28 -11.36 -1.52
N ALA A 196 5.04 -11.10 -1.91
CA ALA A 196 4.37 -11.86 -2.97
C ALA A 196 4.74 -11.39 -4.39
N LEU A 197 5.40 -10.24 -4.55
CA LEU A 197 5.74 -9.68 -5.87
C LEU A 197 6.44 -10.68 -6.81
N PRO A 198 7.44 -11.48 -6.36
CA PRO A 198 8.07 -12.49 -7.22
C PRO A 198 7.09 -13.50 -7.83
N ARG A 199 6.05 -13.91 -7.08
CA ARG A 199 5.04 -14.87 -7.56
C ARG A 199 4.14 -14.24 -8.63
N TRP A 200 3.79 -12.97 -8.47
CA TRP A 200 3.01 -12.23 -9.47
C TRP A 200 3.78 -12.10 -10.77
N VAL A 201 5.05 -11.69 -10.71
CA VAL A 201 5.86 -11.48 -11.92
C VAL A 201 6.17 -12.79 -12.64
N ALA A 202 6.48 -13.87 -11.90
CA ALA A 202 6.63 -15.20 -12.49
C ALA A 202 5.35 -15.62 -13.23
N LYS A 203 4.18 -15.42 -12.62
CA LYS A 203 2.89 -15.73 -13.26
C LYS A 203 2.63 -14.87 -14.50
N CYS A 204 3.07 -13.61 -14.56
CA CYS A 204 2.97 -12.81 -15.79
C CYS A 204 3.67 -13.50 -16.97
N ALA A 205 4.88 -14.03 -16.77
CA ALA A 205 5.61 -14.75 -17.80
C ALA A 205 4.93 -16.08 -18.15
N ASP A 206 4.51 -16.86 -17.15
CA ASP A 206 3.82 -18.14 -17.36
C ASP A 206 2.52 -17.99 -18.16
N GLU A 207 1.69 -17.02 -17.80
CA GLU A 207 0.40 -16.79 -18.48
C GLU A 207 0.59 -16.20 -19.89
N ALA A 208 1.65 -15.42 -20.11
CA ALA A 208 2.02 -14.99 -21.45
C ALA A 208 2.48 -16.16 -22.33
N ASN A 209 3.27 -17.08 -21.78
CA ASN A 209 3.63 -18.33 -22.46
C ASN A 209 2.40 -19.21 -22.74
N ALA A 210 1.35 -19.09 -21.93
CA ALA A 210 0.05 -19.74 -22.14
C ALA A 210 -0.89 -18.97 -23.11
N GLY A 211 -0.44 -17.84 -23.68
CA GLY A 211 -1.13 -17.10 -24.74
C GLY A 211 -1.86 -15.83 -24.30
N ALA A 212 -1.71 -15.38 -23.04
CA ALA A 212 -2.19 -14.06 -22.62
C ALA A 212 -1.23 -12.95 -23.10
N VAL A 213 -1.73 -11.72 -23.19
CA VAL A 213 -0.88 -10.52 -23.28
C VAL A 213 -0.90 -9.84 -21.92
N VAL A 214 0.24 -9.76 -21.26
CA VAL A 214 0.31 -9.29 -19.87
C VAL A 214 1.11 -8.00 -19.79
N ILE A 215 0.54 -6.98 -19.15
CA ILE A 215 1.18 -5.69 -18.87
C ILE A 215 1.33 -5.56 -17.37
N GLY A 216 2.57 -5.62 -16.88
CA GLY A 216 2.89 -5.47 -15.47
C GLY A 216 3.45 -4.10 -15.14
N LEU A 217 2.88 -3.41 -14.16
CA LEU A 217 3.49 -2.24 -13.53
C LEU A 217 4.28 -2.69 -12.31
N VAL A 218 5.61 -2.71 -12.42
CA VAL A 218 6.52 -3.30 -11.43
C VAL A 218 7.57 -2.29 -10.94
N PRO A 219 8.13 -2.46 -9.74
CA PRO A 219 9.27 -1.65 -9.32
C PRO A 219 10.50 -2.04 -10.15
N SER A 220 11.25 -1.06 -10.64
CA SER A 220 12.46 -1.27 -11.46
C SER A 220 13.64 -1.74 -10.59
N ARG A 221 13.57 -2.97 -10.08
CA ARG A 221 14.60 -3.64 -9.27
C ARG A 221 15.36 -4.64 -10.12
N THR A 222 16.10 -4.11 -11.09
CA THR A 222 16.81 -4.86 -12.14
C THR A 222 17.90 -5.77 -11.60
N ASP A 223 18.27 -5.63 -10.32
CA ASP A 223 19.26 -6.44 -9.60
C ASP A 223 18.67 -7.71 -8.95
N THR A 224 17.35 -7.83 -8.89
CA THR A 224 16.69 -8.90 -8.14
C THR A 224 16.52 -10.17 -8.95
N ARG A 225 16.60 -11.33 -8.28
CA ARG A 225 16.41 -12.65 -8.91
C ARG A 225 15.13 -12.73 -9.76
N TRP A 226 13.98 -12.32 -9.21
CA TRP A 226 12.71 -12.39 -9.94
C TRP A 226 12.69 -11.52 -11.21
N TRP A 227 13.47 -10.44 -11.23
CA TRP A 227 13.62 -9.64 -12.44
C TRP A 227 14.37 -10.43 -13.51
N HIS A 228 15.51 -11.03 -13.15
CA HIS A 228 16.27 -11.87 -14.07
C HIS A 228 15.50 -13.10 -14.54
N ASP A 229 14.74 -13.74 -13.63
CA ASP A 229 14.07 -15.01 -13.90
C ASP A 229 12.76 -14.85 -14.72
N ALA A 230 12.15 -13.66 -14.78
CA ALA A 230 10.83 -13.48 -15.40
C ALA A 230 10.64 -12.18 -16.19
N VAL A 231 11.55 -11.21 -16.10
CA VAL A 231 11.46 -9.93 -16.83
C VAL A 231 12.59 -9.81 -17.85
N ALA A 232 13.84 -9.96 -17.41
CA ALA A 232 15.00 -9.89 -18.29
C ALA A 232 14.87 -10.94 -19.39
N ASP A 233 15.04 -10.50 -20.64
CA ASP A 233 14.94 -11.29 -21.87
C ASP A 233 13.58 -11.99 -22.12
N GLN A 234 12.59 -11.82 -21.24
CA GLN A 234 11.26 -12.40 -21.35
C GLN A 234 10.16 -11.37 -21.58
N ALA A 235 10.38 -10.12 -21.15
CA ALA A 235 9.45 -9.01 -21.33
C ALA A 235 10.12 -7.86 -22.09
N ASP A 236 9.34 -7.19 -22.91
CA ASP A 236 9.67 -5.84 -23.35
C ASP A 236 9.51 -4.89 -22.16
N VAL A 237 10.57 -4.15 -21.83
CA VAL A 237 10.61 -3.25 -20.67
C VAL A 237 10.54 -1.80 -21.14
N ILE A 238 9.64 -1.03 -20.55
CA ILE A 238 9.46 0.40 -20.81
C ILE A 238 9.80 1.15 -19.53
N MET A 239 10.96 1.79 -19.54
CA MET A 239 11.49 2.58 -18.43
C MET A 239 10.83 3.96 -18.44
N LEU A 240 10.18 4.33 -17.34
CA LEU A 240 9.45 5.59 -17.25
C LEU A 240 10.38 6.75 -16.86
N LYS A 241 10.23 7.91 -17.53
CA LYS A 241 10.95 9.12 -17.16
C LYS A 241 10.34 9.77 -15.93
N GLY A 242 11.02 9.65 -14.80
CA GLY A 242 10.58 10.19 -13.52
C GLY A 242 9.79 9.17 -12.69
N ARG A 243 9.33 9.60 -11.52
CA ARG A 243 8.66 8.71 -10.56
C ARG A 243 7.15 8.89 -10.62
N LEU A 244 6.43 7.77 -10.68
CA LEU A 244 4.97 7.78 -10.69
C LEU A 244 4.39 8.33 -9.38
N ARG A 245 3.21 8.95 -9.45
CA ARG A 245 2.41 9.37 -8.30
C ARG A 245 1.21 8.45 -8.15
N PHE A 246 1.31 7.45 -7.29
CA PHE A 246 0.18 6.56 -7.00
C PHE A 246 -0.87 7.26 -6.13
N GLY A 247 -2.15 6.95 -6.35
CA GLY A 247 -3.25 7.40 -5.48
C GLY A 247 -3.47 8.92 -5.39
N GLY A 248 -2.98 9.70 -6.35
CA GLY A 248 -3.14 11.17 -6.34
C GLY A 248 -2.33 11.89 -5.25
N GLY A 249 -1.37 11.21 -4.62
CA GLY A 249 -0.55 11.78 -3.55
C GLY A 249 0.30 13.00 -4.00
N ALA A 250 0.57 13.89 -3.05
CA ALA A 250 1.38 15.10 -3.27
C ALA A 250 2.83 14.80 -3.68
N HIS A 251 3.31 13.58 -3.40
CA HIS A 251 4.69 13.16 -3.63
C HIS A 251 4.77 11.96 -4.56
N ALA A 252 5.81 11.92 -5.39
CA ALA A 252 6.09 10.77 -6.22
C ALA A 252 6.52 9.55 -5.37
N ALA A 253 6.37 8.36 -5.93
CA ALA A 253 6.77 7.11 -5.33
C ALA A 253 8.25 7.16 -4.90
N PRO A 254 8.63 6.55 -3.78
CA PRO A 254 10.01 6.55 -3.34
C PRO A 254 10.91 5.60 -4.14
N PHE A 255 10.33 4.83 -5.07
CA PHE A 255 11.01 3.85 -5.93
C PHE A 255 10.78 4.15 -7.41
N PRO A 256 11.67 3.68 -8.30
CA PRO A 256 11.43 3.69 -9.75
C PRO A 256 10.42 2.60 -10.15
N SER A 257 9.66 2.86 -11.21
CA SER A 257 8.73 1.90 -11.81
C SER A 257 9.10 1.66 -13.28
N ALA A 258 8.80 0.46 -13.75
CA ALA A 258 8.86 0.10 -15.16
C ALA A 258 7.53 -0.57 -15.56
N ILE A 259 7.18 -0.46 -16.83
CA ILE A 259 6.18 -1.32 -17.43
C ILE A 259 6.91 -2.49 -18.07
N ALA A 260 6.48 -3.71 -17.78
CA ALA A 260 6.93 -4.90 -18.46
C ALA A 260 5.75 -5.46 -19.27
N VAL A 261 5.99 -5.76 -20.55
CA VAL A 261 4.99 -6.30 -21.47
C VAL A 261 5.46 -7.67 -21.91
N TRP A 262 4.64 -8.69 -21.67
CA TRP A 262 4.88 -10.06 -22.12
C TRP A 262 3.86 -10.44 -23.20
N GLY A 263 4.30 -11.21 -24.19
CA GLY A 263 3.44 -11.82 -25.21
C GLY A 263 3.09 -10.95 -26.42
N ASP A 264 3.34 -9.63 -26.39
CA ASP A 264 3.08 -8.73 -27.53
C ASP A 264 4.13 -7.59 -27.64
N PRO A 265 5.26 -7.83 -28.34
CA PRO A 265 6.29 -6.81 -28.54
C PRO A 265 5.79 -5.59 -29.33
N ALA A 266 4.86 -5.78 -30.27
CA ALA A 266 4.32 -4.68 -31.07
C ALA A 266 3.45 -3.75 -30.20
N LEU A 267 2.71 -4.31 -29.23
CA LEU A 267 2.02 -3.49 -28.22
C LEU A 267 3.01 -2.76 -27.33
N ALA A 268 4.11 -3.39 -26.94
CA ALA A 268 5.14 -2.74 -26.13
C ALA A 268 5.72 -1.50 -26.84
N GLU A 269 6.03 -1.60 -28.14
CA GLU A 269 6.48 -0.48 -28.97
C GLU A 269 5.46 0.66 -29.00
N ARG A 270 4.16 0.33 -29.19
CA ARG A 270 3.09 1.34 -29.19
C ARG A 270 2.93 2.02 -27.84
N ILE A 271 3.00 1.26 -26.74
CA ILE A 271 2.95 1.82 -25.38
C ILE A 271 4.15 2.73 -25.15
N ALA A 272 5.36 2.32 -25.54
CA ALA A 272 6.55 3.14 -25.38
C ALA A 272 6.45 4.47 -26.16
N ALA A 273 5.95 4.43 -27.39
CA ALA A 273 5.70 5.62 -28.20
C ALA A 273 4.64 6.56 -27.59
N ALA A 274 3.65 6.00 -26.90
CA ALA A 274 2.58 6.77 -26.25
C ALA A 274 3.02 7.45 -24.93
N LEU A 275 4.15 7.02 -24.33
CA LEU A 275 4.61 7.51 -23.03
C LEU A 275 5.77 8.50 -23.18
N PRO A 276 5.58 9.79 -22.87
CA PRO A 276 6.60 10.82 -23.11
C PRO A 276 7.94 10.54 -22.41
N GLY A 277 9.00 10.44 -23.20
CA GLY A 277 10.36 10.24 -22.72
C GLY A 277 10.63 8.85 -22.13
N ALA A 278 9.72 7.90 -22.31
CA ALA A 278 9.95 6.52 -21.95
C ALA A 278 11.07 5.91 -22.80
N TRP A 279 11.84 4.99 -22.21
CA TRP A 279 12.88 4.25 -22.90
C TRP A 279 12.46 2.77 -22.99
N HIS A 280 12.27 2.30 -24.22
CA HIS A 280 11.95 0.91 -24.52
C HIS A 280 13.22 0.07 -24.65
N ILE A 281 13.23 -1.05 -23.95
CA ILE A 281 14.25 -2.08 -23.95
C ILE A 281 13.55 -3.36 -24.41
N PRO A 282 13.76 -3.80 -25.66
CA PRO A 282 13.10 -4.99 -26.17
C PRO A 282 13.62 -6.25 -25.48
N ALA A 283 12.76 -7.26 -25.34
CA ALA A 283 13.18 -8.58 -24.91
C ALA A 283 14.21 -9.15 -25.90
N GLN A 284 15.34 -9.67 -25.41
CA GLN A 284 16.27 -10.36 -26.28
C GLN A 284 15.69 -11.73 -26.62
N LYS A 285 15.29 -11.95 -27.87
CA LYS A 285 15.01 -13.30 -28.35
C LYS A 285 16.31 -14.09 -28.25
N THR A 286 16.44 -14.94 -27.23
CA THR A 286 17.52 -15.92 -27.21
C THR A 286 17.29 -16.81 -28.42
N ALA A 287 18.18 -16.73 -29.41
CA ALA A 287 18.22 -17.72 -30.47
C ALA A 287 18.51 -19.06 -29.79
N ALA A 288 17.51 -19.93 -29.74
CA ALA A 288 17.67 -21.33 -29.35
C ALA A 288 18.45 -22.09 -30.45
#